data_AF-A0A8H7BKV1-F1
#
_entry.id   AF-A0A8H7BKV1-F1
#
_cell.length_a   1.000
_cell.length_b   1.000
_cell.length_c   1.000
_cell.angle_alpha   90.00
_cell.angle_beta   90.00
_cell.angle_gamma   90.00
#
_symmetry.space_group_name_H-M   'P 1'
#
loop_
_entity.id
_entity.type
_entity.pdbx_description
1 polymer ?
#
loop_
_entity_poly.entity_id
_entity_poly.type
_entity_poly.pdbx_seq_one_letter_code
_entity_poly.pdbx_strand_id
1 'polypeptide(L)'
;MTQTNVESTVAPSAQDKVVDVKTEETKEEEYQDRFLKGGPSIIAYDLLEGRGKANETTDPDVKVYQQAKEMFRKGYDLCMTIPRTLEESVLEKYEEDIKDAAETMVNAWLLDDKAAPMSERVLILGQQYEKVLLKNIPEEQKEGFFIKESLLFSAWILHVGRQYQHCVTTLTLAIDTYDDLPARVYFLRASCYFSLGKLRIGLKDLEKCLQKDENFAVAYSVLGAVYMSLNERDNAIRNFKLYLQNGHPDTADTVNTLYSLSILLHQKSKKQQAREYYNKAKAAEARFKYLYGTNTGMSDAKRDAVQLHETPDEASKIINSAIPSKQLNNRMEQLIKAGILVSPYPPNPKQCSNCGEAHRKEDPEKSLLCCGACKSIWYCSRECQVQDYKRGHKTACKKSTAAEKK
;
A
#
# COMPACT_ATOMS: atom_id res chain seq x y z
N MET A 1 23.23 -37.86 -68.94
CA MET A 1 24.41 -37.55 -68.11
C MET A 1 24.13 -36.29 -67.33
N THR A 2 23.69 -36.44 -66.09
CA THR A 2 23.60 -35.40 -65.05
C THR A 2 23.15 -36.13 -63.79
N GLN A 3 23.96 -36.15 -62.75
CA GLN A 3 23.48 -36.11 -61.37
C GLN A 3 24.62 -35.71 -60.43
N THR A 4 24.20 -34.88 -59.49
CA THR A 4 24.92 -34.01 -58.58
C THR A 4 25.36 -34.73 -57.30
N ASN A 5 26.58 -34.46 -56.83
CA ASN A 5 27.09 -34.87 -55.52
C ASN A 5 26.69 -33.86 -54.43
N VAL A 6 26.37 -34.39 -53.25
CA VAL A 6 26.15 -33.64 -52.00
C VAL A 6 27.36 -33.89 -51.10
N GLU A 7 28.04 -32.83 -50.67
CA GLU A 7 29.10 -32.89 -49.66
C GLU A 7 28.67 -32.14 -48.39
N SER A 8 28.81 -32.83 -47.26
CA SER A 8 28.65 -32.32 -45.89
C SER A 8 29.98 -31.74 -45.39
N THR A 9 29.97 -30.54 -44.82
CA THR A 9 31.14 -29.96 -44.13
C THR A 9 30.81 -29.57 -42.69
N VAL A 10 31.70 -29.99 -41.79
CA VAL A 10 31.69 -29.82 -40.33
C VAL A 10 32.38 -28.49 -39.98
N ALA A 11 31.86 -27.75 -38.98
CA ALA A 11 32.44 -26.51 -38.48
C ALA A 11 33.37 -26.75 -37.27
N PRO A 12 34.50 -26.02 -37.10
CA PRO A 12 35.46 -26.24 -36.02
C PRO A 12 35.24 -25.36 -34.77
N SER A 13 35.74 -25.87 -33.65
CA SER A 13 35.74 -25.34 -32.27
C SER A 13 36.65 -24.10 -32.07
N ALA A 14 36.23 -23.18 -31.20
CA ALA A 14 37.03 -22.03 -30.75
C ALA A 14 37.70 -22.30 -29.39
N GLN A 15 39.00 -22.02 -29.32
CA GLN A 15 39.88 -22.12 -28.16
C GLN A 15 39.89 -20.85 -27.30
N ASP A 16 40.26 -21.09 -26.04
CA ASP A 16 40.58 -20.24 -24.89
C ASP A 16 41.04 -18.79 -25.12
N LYS A 17 40.48 -17.87 -24.31
CA LYS A 17 41.11 -16.61 -23.91
C LYS A 17 40.98 -16.42 -22.41
N VAL A 18 42.11 -16.58 -21.72
CA VAL A 18 42.36 -16.17 -20.34
C VAL A 18 42.40 -14.64 -20.29
N VAL A 19 41.67 -14.03 -19.36
CA VAL A 19 41.78 -12.59 -19.04
C VAL A 19 41.95 -12.44 -17.53
N ASP A 20 43.04 -11.77 -17.17
CA ASP A 20 43.53 -11.46 -15.82
C ASP A 20 42.47 -10.84 -14.90
N VAL A 21 42.33 -11.42 -13.71
CA VAL A 21 41.55 -10.86 -12.59
C VAL A 21 42.46 -9.90 -11.82
N LYS A 22 42.25 -8.60 -11.99
CA LYS A 22 42.74 -7.60 -11.02
C LYS A 22 41.76 -7.53 -9.85
N THR A 23 42.28 -7.77 -8.67
CA THR A 23 41.65 -7.56 -7.36
C THR A 23 41.27 -6.09 -7.20
N GLU A 24 39.99 -5.78 -7.26
CA GLU A 24 39.44 -4.50 -6.78
C GLU A 24 39.00 -4.68 -5.33
N GLU A 25 39.69 -3.99 -4.43
CA GLU A 25 39.28 -3.80 -3.03
C GLU A 25 37.91 -3.11 -3.01
N THR A 26 36.88 -3.87 -2.61
CA THR A 26 35.53 -3.37 -2.37
C THR A 26 35.53 -2.33 -1.25
N LYS A 27 35.42 -1.05 -1.62
CA LYS A 27 34.95 -0.02 -0.70
C LYS A 27 33.49 -0.35 -0.34
N GLU A 28 33.20 -0.44 0.95
CA GLU A 28 31.84 -0.49 1.48
C GLU A 28 31.12 0.80 1.06
N GLU A 29 30.44 0.75 -0.09
CA GLU A 29 29.51 1.80 -0.49
C GLU A 29 28.34 1.81 0.50
N GLU A 30 28.07 2.99 1.06
CA GLU A 30 26.95 3.24 1.97
C GLU A 30 25.63 2.86 1.26
N TYR A 31 25.14 1.67 1.60
CA TYR A 31 24.01 1.01 0.94
C TYR A 31 22.70 1.78 1.18
N GLN A 32 22.10 2.29 0.11
CA GLN A 32 20.74 2.82 0.13
C GLN A 32 19.74 1.76 -0.33
N ASP A 33 18.88 1.32 0.60
CA ASP A 33 17.83 0.32 0.39
C ASP A 33 16.87 0.72 -0.74
N ARG A 34 16.92 -0.03 -1.85
CA ARG A 34 16.12 0.24 -3.06
C ARG A 34 14.69 -0.34 -2.98
N PHE A 35 14.40 -1.20 -1.99
CA PHE A 35 13.10 -1.85 -1.84
C PHE A 35 12.05 -1.00 -1.10
N LEU A 36 12.45 0.16 -0.57
CA LEU A 36 11.57 1.23 -0.06
C LEU A 36 10.66 1.89 -1.13
N LYS A 37 10.58 1.35 -2.36
CA LYS A 37 9.72 1.86 -3.44
C LYS A 37 8.35 1.19 -3.54
N GLY A 38 7.92 0.44 -2.53
CA GLY A 38 6.51 0.49 -2.14
C GLY A 38 6.30 1.87 -1.53
N GLY A 39 5.74 2.83 -2.29
CA GLY A 39 5.69 4.24 -1.88
C GLY A 39 5.28 4.39 -0.42
N PRO A 40 5.84 5.36 0.33
CA PRO A 40 5.75 5.42 1.79
C PRO A 40 4.29 5.34 2.20
N SER A 41 3.85 4.15 2.61
CA SER A 41 2.54 3.99 3.23
C SER A 41 2.74 4.60 4.59
N ILE A 42 2.43 5.88 4.70
CA ILE A 42 2.48 6.60 5.97
C ILE A 42 1.62 5.81 6.96
N ILE A 43 2.25 5.22 7.97
CA ILE A 43 1.56 4.44 8.97
C ILE A 43 0.87 5.43 9.91
N ALA A 44 -0.43 5.25 10.14
CA ALA A 44 -1.22 6.18 10.94
C ALA A 44 -0.60 6.39 12.33
N TYR A 45 -0.14 5.33 12.99
CA TYR A 45 0.46 5.41 14.32
C TYR A 45 1.77 6.22 14.35
N ASP A 46 2.58 6.21 13.29
CA ASP A 46 3.76 7.09 13.19
C ASP A 46 3.38 8.58 13.12
N LEU A 47 2.28 8.90 12.41
CA LEU A 47 1.75 10.26 12.38
C LEU A 47 1.27 10.73 13.74
N LEU A 48 0.64 9.82 14.49
CA LEU A 48 0.13 10.11 15.84
C LEU A 48 1.28 10.51 16.78
N GLU A 49 2.39 9.78 16.74
CA GLU A 49 3.60 10.09 17.50
C GLU A 49 4.29 11.36 17.03
N GLY A 50 4.49 11.51 15.72
CA GLY A 50 5.14 12.70 15.15
C GLY A 50 4.38 14.01 15.46
N ARG A 51 3.08 13.90 15.81
CA ARG A 51 2.24 15.03 16.22
C ARG A 51 2.15 15.20 17.73
N GLY A 52 2.80 14.35 18.53
CA GLY A 52 2.74 14.39 19.99
C GLY A 52 1.38 14.02 20.57
N LYS A 53 0.53 13.30 19.81
CA LYS A 53 -0.86 13.01 20.16
C LYS A 53 -1.10 11.59 20.65
N ALA A 54 -0.04 10.80 20.83
CA ALA A 54 -0.14 9.41 21.30
C ALA A 54 -0.90 9.28 22.62
N ASN A 55 -0.77 10.27 23.52
CA ASN A 55 -1.46 10.29 24.81
C ASN A 55 -2.92 10.77 24.73
N GLU A 56 -3.38 11.27 23.58
CA GLU A 56 -4.74 11.74 23.37
C GLU A 56 -5.71 10.63 22.93
N THR A 57 -5.22 9.40 22.75
CA THR A 57 -6.01 8.21 22.41
C THR A 57 -5.74 7.08 23.41
N THR A 58 -6.75 6.26 23.66
CA THR A 58 -6.65 5.04 24.49
C THR A 58 -6.56 3.76 23.65
N ASP A 59 -6.30 3.90 22.35
CA ASP A 59 -6.24 2.79 21.41
C ASP A 59 -5.14 1.80 21.81
N PRO A 60 -5.48 0.54 22.17
CA PRO A 60 -4.48 -0.45 22.57
C PRO A 60 -3.53 -0.79 21.41
N ASP A 61 -3.98 -0.69 20.15
CA ASP A 61 -3.17 -1.01 18.98
C ASP A 61 -2.01 -0.05 18.79
N VAL A 62 -2.09 1.18 19.32
CA VAL A 62 -0.95 2.11 19.32
C VAL A 62 0.21 1.53 20.12
N LYS A 63 -0.06 0.95 21.30
CA LYS A 63 0.98 0.33 22.13
C LYS A 63 1.51 -0.94 21.50
N VAL A 64 0.63 -1.78 20.95
CA VAL A 64 1.01 -3.01 20.24
C VAL A 64 1.92 -2.68 19.06
N TYR A 65 1.56 -1.66 18.26
CA TYR A 65 2.37 -1.20 17.14
C TYR A 65 3.76 -0.73 17.59
N GLN A 66 3.85 0.06 18.68
CA GLN A 66 5.15 0.52 19.19
C GLN A 66 6.02 -0.63 19.72
N GLN A 67 5.41 -1.57 20.44
CA GLN A 67 6.10 -2.77 20.90
C GLN A 67 6.62 -3.60 19.71
N ALA A 68 5.78 -3.80 18.68
CA ALA A 68 6.16 -4.50 17.46
C ALA A 68 7.31 -3.77 16.75
N LYS A 69 7.26 -2.44 16.67
CA LYS A 69 8.28 -1.61 16.02
C LYS A 69 9.62 -1.65 16.76
N GLU A 70 9.59 -1.57 18.10
CA GLU A 70 10.79 -1.72 18.93
C GLU A 70 11.39 -3.12 18.79
N MET A 71 10.56 -4.16 18.81
CA MET A 71 10.97 -5.54 18.62
C MET A 71 11.59 -5.75 17.23
N PHE A 72 10.94 -5.27 16.18
CA PHE A 72 11.47 -5.31 14.82
C PHE A 72 12.82 -4.63 14.73
N ARG A 73 12.95 -3.42 15.33
CA ARG A 73 14.21 -2.69 15.35
C ARG A 73 15.32 -3.45 16.07
N LYS A 74 15.05 -4.09 17.22
CA LYS A 74 16.03 -4.92 17.92
C LYS A 74 16.56 -6.05 17.04
N GLY A 75 15.66 -6.79 16.40
CA GLY A 75 16.05 -7.85 15.46
C GLY A 75 16.78 -7.30 14.23
N TYR A 76 16.37 -6.14 13.72
CA TYR A 76 17.00 -5.50 12.58
C TYR A 76 18.39 -4.96 12.90
N ASP A 77 18.59 -4.35 14.07
CA ASP A 77 19.90 -3.84 14.51
C ASP A 77 20.89 -5.00 14.69
N LEU A 78 20.45 -6.15 15.23
CA LEU A 78 21.26 -7.38 15.29
C LEU A 78 21.53 -7.95 13.87
N CYS A 79 20.52 -7.96 13.01
CA CYS A 79 20.66 -8.34 11.61
C CYS A 79 21.74 -7.50 10.89
N MET A 80 21.87 -6.22 11.23
CA MET A 80 22.87 -5.34 10.63
C MET A 80 24.32 -5.62 11.08
N THR A 81 24.54 -6.31 12.20
CA THR A 81 25.89 -6.73 12.63
C THR A 81 26.38 -7.99 11.92
N ILE A 82 25.47 -8.76 11.33
CA ILE A 82 25.79 -10.01 10.63
C ILE A 82 26.21 -9.69 9.16
N PRO A 83 27.38 -10.18 8.69
CA PRO A 83 27.81 -9.98 7.31
C PRO A 83 26.80 -10.53 6.30
N ARG A 84 26.64 -9.85 5.16
CA ARG A 84 25.65 -10.18 4.11
C ARG A 84 26.11 -11.30 3.17
N THR A 85 26.71 -12.35 3.72
CA THR A 85 27.21 -13.50 2.97
C THR A 85 26.48 -14.78 3.37
N LEU A 86 26.54 -15.77 2.48
CA LEU A 86 26.03 -17.12 2.70
C LEU A 86 27.17 -18.13 2.84
N GLU A 87 28.40 -17.65 3.09
CA GLU A 87 29.57 -18.47 3.41
C GLU A 87 29.40 -19.24 4.72
N GLU A 88 29.65 -20.54 4.68
CA GLU A 88 29.42 -21.44 5.82
C GLU A 88 30.17 -20.99 7.08
N SER A 89 31.45 -20.63 6.98
CA SER A 89 32.25 -20.17 8.12
C SER A 89 31.66 -18.96 8.85
N VAL A 90 30.98 -18.07 8.12
CA VAL A 90 30.29 -16.91 8.70
C VAL A 90 28.96 -17.33 9.31
N LEU A 91 28.19 -18.18 8.64
CA LEU A 91 26.93 -18.69 9.17
C LEU A 91 27.12 -19.47 10.48
N GLU A 92 28.21 -20.24 10.60
CA GLU A 92 28.55 -20.94 11.83
C GLU A 92 28.91 -19.98 12.97
N LYS A 93 29.64 -18.90 12.66
CA LYS A 93 30.05 -17.92 13.67
C LYS A 93 28.87 -17.12 14.21
N TYR A 94 27.90 -16.79 13.36
CA TYR A 94 26.75 -15.94 13.70
C TYR A 94 25.45 -16.76 13.81
N GLU A 95 25.53 -18.07 14.06
CA GLU A 95 24.39 -18.98 14.01
C GLU A 95 23.24 -18.52 14.94
N GLU A 96 23.57 -18.23 16.19
CA GLU A 96 22.59 -17.78 17.20
C GLU A 96 22.06 -16.38 16.89
N ASP A 97 22.93 -15.44 16.49
CA ASP A 97 22.50 -14.08 16.13
C ASP A 97 21.53 -14.09 14.93
N ILE A 98 21.74 -14.98 13.96
CA ILE A 98 20.86 -15.17 12.79
C ILE A 98 19.48 -15.65 13.25
N LYS A 99 19.44 -16.68 14.12
CA LYS A 99 18.17 -17.21 14.66
C LYS A 99 17.45 -16.14 15.47
N ASP A 100 18.13 -15.52 16.44
CA ASP A 100 17.56 -14.50 17.32
C ASP A 100 17.02 -13.30 16.52
N ALA A 101 17.78 -12.81 15.53
CA ALA A 101 17.33 -11.72 14.67
C ALA A 101 16.08 -12.10 13.87
N ALA A 102 16.09 -13.31 13.27
CA ALA A 102 15.00 -13.77 12.42
C ALA A 102 13.72 -14.00 13.22
N GLU A 103 13.80 -14.73 14.32
CA GLU A 103 12.67 -15.03 15.20
C GLU A 103 12.10 -13.77 15.84
N THR A 104 12.95 -12.84 16.28
CA THR A 104 12.51 -11.55 16.84
C THR A 104 11.73 -10.74 15.81
N MET A 105 12.19 -10.69 14.56
CA MET A 105 11.48 -9.96 13.50
C MET A 105 10.18 -10.66 13.07
N VAL A 106 10.14 -11.99 13.05
CA VAL A 106 8.90 -12.75 12.82
C VAL A 106 7.89 -12.47 13.91
N ASN A 107 8.31 -12.46 15.18
CA ASN A 107 7.44 -12.13 16.31
C ASN A 107 6.91 -10.70 16.22
N ALA A 108 7.76 -9.74 15.81
CA ALA A 108 7.32 -8.37 15.56
C ALA A 108 6.27 -8.31 14.45
N TRP A 109 6.49 -9.02 13.34
CA TRP A 109 5.51 -9.13 12.26
C TRP A 109 4.21 -9.80 12.73
N LEU A 110 4.27 -10.81 13.60
CA LEU A 110 3.09 -11.45 14.19
C LEU A 110 2.40 -10.60 15.26
N LEU A 111 2.99 -9.49 15.72
CA LEU A 111 2.31 -8.49 16.53
C LEU A 111 1.61 -7.47 15.63
N ASP A 112 2.38 -6.80 14.76
CA ASP A 112 1.86 -5.87 13.78
C ASP A 112 2.68 -5.90 12.48
N ASP A 113 2.04 -6.25 11.37
CA ASP A 113 2.68 -6.32 10.05
C ASP A 113 3.08 -4.94 9.53
N LYS A 114 2.39 -3.88 9.97
CA LYS A 114 2.73 -2.50 9.63
C LYS A 114 4.06 -2.09 10.26
N ALA A 115 4.45 -2.69 11.38
CA ALA A 115 5.70 -2.37 12.08
C ALA A 115 6.91 -3.14 11.54
N ALA A 116 6.70 -4.13 10.67
CA ALA A 116 7.72 -5.04 10.18
C ALA A 116 7.91 -4.92 8.65
N PRO A 117 8.54 -3.83 8.16
CA PRO A 117 8.79 -3.65 6.74
C PRO A 117 9.80 -4.67 6.22
N MET A 118 9.56 -5.17 5.01
CA MET A 118 10.52 -6.02 4.31
C MET A 118 11.60 -5.16 3.65
N SER A 119 12.86 -5.58 3.76
CA SER A 119 14.02 -4.97 3.10
C SER A 119 14.88 -6.04 2.44
N GLU A 120 15.80 -5.64 1.55
CA GLU A 120 16.79 -6.57 0.99
C GLU A 120 17.60 -7.26 2.09
N ARG A 121 17.96 -6.52 3.14
CA ARG A 121 18.71 -7.08 4.28
C ARG A 121 17.92 -8.18 4.99
N VAL A 122 16.61 -7.99 5.20
CA VAL A 122 15.73 -8.99 5.82
C VAL A 122 15.57 -10.22 4.92
N LEU A 123 15.52 -10.04 3.59
CA LEU A 123 15.49 -11.18 2.66
C LEU A 123 16.78 -12.01 2.72
N ILE A 124 17.94 -11.34 2.76
CA ILE A 124 19.23 -12.04 2.94
C ILE A 124 19.24 -12.77 4.28
N LEU A 125 18.72 -12.18 5.35
CA LEU A 125 18.60 -12.86 6.63
C LEU A 125 17.72 -14.11 6.53
N GLY A 126 16.61 -14.07 5.80
CA GLY A 126 15.77 -15.24 5.57
C GLY A 126 16.56 -16.40 4.92
N GLN A 127 17.41 -16.10 3.95
CA GLN A 127 18.28 -17.10 3.31
C GLN A 127 19.36 -17.64 4.27
N GLN A 128 19.95 -16.76 5.08
CA GLN A 128 20.91 -17.14 6.12
C GLN A 128 20.25 -18.07 7.15
N TYR A 129 19.05 -17.69 7.59
CA TYR A 129 18.26 -18.42 8.59
C TYR A 129 17.88 -19.82 8.09
N GLU A 130 17.36 -19.93 6.86
CA GLU A 130 17.05 -21.23 6.25
C GLU A 130 18.30 -22.15 6.19
N LYS A 131 19.44 -21.63 5.74
CA LYS A 131 20.69 -22.40 5.70
C LYS A 131 21.14 -22.86 7.08
N VAL A 132 21.08 -21.98 8.08
CA VAL A 132 21.44 -22.28 9.47
C VAL A 132 20.56 -23.41 10.01
N LEU A 133 19.25 -23.34 9.78
CA LEU A 133 18.31 -24.36 10.27
C LEU A 133 18.50 -25.73 9.60
N LEU A 134 18.90 -25.76 8.34
CA LEU A 134 19.07 -27.00 7.56
C LEU A 134 20.49 -27.60 7.65
N LYS A 135 21.43 -26.94 8.32
CA LYS A 135 22.86 -27.32 8.37
C LYS A 135 23.09 -28.79 8.76
N ASN A 136 22.41 -29.25 9.81
CA ASN A 136 22.62 -30.58 10.39
C ASN A 136 21.58 -31.61 9.93
N ILE A 137 20.73 -31.25 8.96
CA ILE A 137 19.66 -32.12 8.46
C ILE A 137 20.16 -32.83 7.19
N PRO A 138 20.11 -34.18 7.13
CA PRO A 138 20.46 -34.92 5.91
C PRO A 138 19.60 -34.49 4.73
N GLU A 139 20.16 -34.43 3.52
CA GLU A 139 19.47 -33.92 2.31
C GLU A 139 18.12 -34.62 2.06
N GLU A 140 18.07 -35.93 2.28
CA GLU A 140 16.87 -36.78 2.14
C GLU A 140 15.76 -36.44 3.15
N GLN A 141 16.10 -35.77 4.25
CA GLN A 141 15.17 -35.39 5.33
C GLN A 141 14.86 -33.89 5.34
N LYS A 142 15.58 -33.08 4.54
CA LYS A 142 15.30 -31.64 4.41
C LYS A 142 13.92 -31.41 3.79
N GLU A 143 13.52 -32.27 2.86
CA GLU A 143 12.21 -32.24 2.22
C GLU A 143 11.14 -32.72 3.22
N GLY A 144 10.56 -31.77 3.97
CA GLY A 144 9.58 -32.05 5.02
C GLY A 144 9.98 -31.57 6.42
N PHE A 145 11.21 -31.09 6.61
CA PHE A 145 11.64 -30.47 7.86
C PHE A 145 11.16 -29.02 7.92
N PHE A 146 10.15 -28.76 8.75
CA PHE A 146 9.59 -27.44 8.94
C PHE A 146 9.75 -26.99 10.38
N ILE A 147 10.25 -25.77 10.56
CA ILE A 147 10.31 -25.07 11.84
C ILE A 147 9.27 -23.96 11.82
N LYS A 148 8.53 -23.78 12.92
CA LYS A 148 7.44 -22.82 13.05
C LYS A 148 7.85 -21.42 12.60
N GLU A 149 8.93 -20.89 13.16
CA GLU A 149 9.42 -19.55 12.87
C GLU A 149 9.92 -19.41 11.43
N SER A 150 10.51 -20.47 10.86
CA SER A 150 10.89 -20.53 9.44
C SER A 150 9.69 -20.47 8.49
N LEU A 151 8.63 -21.23 8.79
CA LEU A 151 7.39 -21.18 8.02
C LEU A 151 6.74 -19.79 8.10
N LEU A 152 6.74 -19.18 9.29
CA LEU A 152 6.18 -17.85 9.49
C LEU A 152 7.02 -16.75 8.84
N PHE A 153 8.35 -16.87 8.83
CA PHE A 153 9.23 -15.99 8.06
C PHE A 153 8.94 -16.11 6.56
N SER A 154 8.84 -17.33 6.05
CA SER A 154 8.50 -17.57 4.65
C SER A 154 7.12 -17.00 4.30
N ALA A 155 6.14 -17.19 5.16
CA ALA A 155 4.80 -16.62 4.99
C ALA A 155 4.83 -15.09 4.98
N TRP A 156 5.65 -14.45 5.83
CA TRP A 156 5.85 -13.01 5.84
C TRP A 156 6.42 -12.50 4.51
N ILE A 157 7.48 -13.11 3.99
CA ILE A 157 8.05 -12.78 2.67
C ILE A 157 6.99 -12.91 1.57
N LEU A 158 6.26 -14.03 1.54
CA LEU A 158 5.25 -14.30 0.52
C LEU A 158 4.06 -13.33 0.62
N HIS A 159 3.65 -12.98 1.84
CA HIS A 159 2.57 -12.02 2.09
C HIS A 159 2.94 -10.63 1.57
N VAL A 160 4.13 -10.12 1.91
CA VAL A 160 4.61 -8.82 1.42
C VAL A 160 4.84 -8.85 -0.09
N GLY A 161 5.35 -9.97 -0.62
CA GLY A 161 5.53 -10.21 -2.05
C GLY A 161 4.22 -10.42 -2.83
N ARG A 162 3.05 -10.38 -2.16
CA ARG A 162 1.71 -10.61 -2.74
C ARG A 162 1.56 -11.98 -3.43
N GLN A 163 2.39 -12.94 -3.07
CA GLN A 163 2.32 -14.32 -3.55
C GLN A 163 1.31 -15.11 -2.72
N TYR A 164 0.05 -14.65 -2.76
CA TYR A 164 -0.98 -15.11 -1.82
C TYR A 164 -1.27 -16.61 -1.89
N GLN A 165 -1.17 -17.22 -3.07
CA GLN A 165 -1.40 -18.65 -3.21
C GLN A 165 -0.32 -19.49 -2.50
N HIS A 166 0.95 -19.08 -2.59
CA HIS A 166 2.04 -19.73 -1.86
C HIS A 166 1.95 -19.42 -0.36
N CYS A 167 1.66 -18.16 0.00
CA CYS A 167 1.48 -17.76 1.40
C CYS A 167 0.37 -18.58 2.10
N VAL A 168 -0.77 -18.83 1.43
CA VAL A 168 -1.82 -19.71 1.94
C VAL A 168 -1.31 -21.13 2.18
N THR A 169 -0.54 -21.70 1.24
CA THR A 169 0.02 -23.04 1.40
C THR A 169 0.95 -23.09 2.60
N THR A 170 1.86 -22.12 2.74
CA THR A 170 2.80 -22.04 3.86
C THR A 170 2.09 -21.86 5.21
N LEU A 171 1.11 -20.95 5.28
CA LEU A 171 0.33 -20.75 6.52
C LEU A 171 -0.55 -21.97 6.86
N THR A 172 -1.03 -22.70 5.86
CA THR A 172 -1.77 -23.95 6.08
C THR A 172 -0.86 -25.03 6.63
N LEU A 173 0.33 -25.19 6.06
CA LEU A 173 1.34 -26.09 6.59
C LEU A 173 1.70 -25.75 8.03
N ALA A 174 1.88 -24.47 8.36
CA ALA A 174 2.11 -24.05 9.74
C ALA A 174 0.97 -24.48 10.67
N ILE A 175 -0.29 -24.20 10.27
CA ILE A 175 -1.49 -24.54 11.04
C ILE A 175 -1.67 -26.05 11.22
N ASP A 176 -1.33 -26.84 10.21
CA ASP A 176 -1.46 -28.30 10.26
C ASP A 176 -0.33 -28.96 11.05
N THR A 177 0.81 -28.26 11.24
CA THR A 177 1.99 -28.76 11.96
C THR A 177 2.02 -28.32 13.42
N TYR A 178 1.51 -27.12 13.74
CA TYR A 178 1.62 -26.49 15.06
C TYR A 178 0.25 -26.04 15.59
N ASP A 179 -0.11 -26.53 16.77
CA ASP A 179 -1.37 -26.19 17.44
C ASP A 179 -1.33 -24.84 18.18
N ASP A 180 -0.13 -24.34 18.50
CA ASP A 180 0.14 -23.17 19.35
C ASP A 180 0.26 -21.85 18.56
N LEU A 181 -0.43 -21.73 17.43
CA LEU A 181 -0.36 -20.51 16.61
C LEU A 181 -1.29 -19.40 17.12
N PRO A 182 -0.85 -18.13 17.06
CA PRO A 182 -1.66 -16.99 17.47
C PRO A 182 -2.82 -16.74 16.49
N ALA A 183 -3.87 -16.05 16.98
CA ALA A 183 -5.05 -15.70 16.20
C ALA A 183 -4.70 -14.99 14.88
N ARG A 184 -3.61 -14.21 14.87
CA ARG A 184 -3.14 -13.43 13.72
C ARG A 184 -2.76 -14.29 12.51
N VAL A 185 -2.30 -15.53 12.70
CA VAL A 185 -1.97 -16.44 11.57
C VAL A 185 -3.22 -16.73 10.75
N TYR A 186 -4.36 -16.98 11.41
CA TYR A 186 -5.64 -17.20 10.74
C TYR A 186 -6.13 -15.93 10.04
N PHE A 187 -5.96 -14.76 10.68
CA PHE A 187 -6.28 -13.47 10.07
C PHE A 187 -5.45 -13.21 8.79
N LEU A 188 -4.14 -13.49 8.82
CA LEU A 188 -3.26 -13.35 7.66
C LEU A 188 -3.64 -14.31 6.53
N ARG A 189 -3.97 -15.57 6.85
CA ARG A 189 -4.43 -16.53 5.83
C ARG A 189 -5.78 -16.12 5.23
N ALA A 190 -6.70 -15.59 6.05
CA ALA A 190 -7.96 -15.02 5.58
C ALA A 190 -7.72 -13.86 4.60
N SER A 191 -6.81 -12.93 4.92
CA SER A 191 -6.41 -11.83 4.05
C SER A 191 -5.90 -12.32 2.68
N CYS A 192 -5.07 -13.36 2.68
CA CYS A 192 -4.62 -14.02 1.45
C CYS A 192 -5.79 -14.63 0.66
N TYR A 193 -6.73 -15.32 1.33
CA TYR A 193 -7.92 -15.86 0.68
C TYR A 193 -8.80 -14.77 0.07
N PHE A 194 -8.98 -13.63 0.73
CA PHE A 194 -9.72 -12.50 0.18
C PHE A 194 -9.05 -11.92 -1.05
N SER A 195 -7.71 -11.80 -1.02
CA SER A 195 -6.92 -11.37 -2.18
C SER A 195 -7.01 -12.33 -3.37
N LEU A 196 -7.30 -13.61 -3.12
CA LEU A 196 -7.56 -14.64 -4.13
C LEU A 196 -9.05 -14.75 -4.53
N GLY A 197 -9.93 -13.91 -3.98
CA GLY A 197 -11.38 -13.97 -4.21
C GLY A 197 -12.10 -15.13 -3.51
N LYS A 198 -11.41 -15.91 -2.66
CA LYS A 198 -11.95 -17.06 -1.93
C LYS A 198 -12.66 -16.63 -0.63
N LEU A 199 -13.65 -15.75 -0.75
CA LEU A 199 -14.29 -15.05 0.37
C LEU A 199 -14.85 -16.00 1.46
N ARG A 200 -15.55 -17.06 1.07
CA ARG A 200 -16.16 -18.02 2.01
C ARG A 200 -15.14 -18.78 2.86
N ILE A 201 -13.96 -19.05 2.31
CA ILE A 201 -12.90 -19.75 3.04
C ILE A 201 -12.24 -18.78 4.02
N GLY A 202 -11.95 -17.55 3.57
CA GLY A 202 -11.42 -16.51 4.46
C GLY A 202 -12.35 -16.17 5.62
N LEU A 203 -13.68 -16.20 5.43
CA LEU A 203 -14.65 -16.04 6.53
C LEU A 203 -14.45 -17.09 7.64
N LYS A 204 -14.25 -18.37 7.28
CA LYS A 204 -13.99 -19.43 8.27
C LYS A 204 -12.70 -19.19 9.06
N ASP A 205 -11.68 -18.64 8.41
CA ASP A 205 -10.43 -18.29 9.08
C ASP A 205 -10.58 -17.08 10.00
N LEU A 206 -11.40 -16.09 9.64
CA LEU A 206 -11.74 -14.99 10.57
C LEU A 206 -12.56 -15.48 11.76
N GLU A 207 -13.48 -16.43 11.56
CA GLU A 207 -14.20 -17.07 12.67
C GLU A 207 -13.24 -17.81 13.61
N LYS A 208 -12.26 -18.55 13.06
CA LYS A 208 -11.20 -19.20 13.86
C LYS A 208 -10.28 -18.19 14.57
N CYS A 209 -9.97 -17.07 13.90
CA CYS A 209 -9.22 -15.97 14.51
C CYS A 209 -9.93 -15.48 15.78
N LEU A 210 -11.23 -15.19 15.68
CA LEU A 210 -12.05 -14.74 16.81
C LEU A 210 -12.31 -15.82 17.88
N GLN A 211 -12.26 -17.11 17.51
CA GLN A 211 -12.30 -18.20 18.49
C GLN A 211 -11.01 -18.26 19.33
N LYS A 212 -9.87 -17.85 18.77
CA LYS A 212 -8.60 -17.79 19.49
C LYS A 212 -8.41 -16.50 20.27
N ASP A 213 -8.89 -15.39 19.72
CA ASP A 213 -8.84 -14.08 20.35
C ASP A 213 -10.11 -13.30 20.03
N GLU A 214 -11.06 -13.29 20.98
CA GLU A 214 -12.32 -12.55 20.84
C GLU A 214 -12.11 -11.02 20.82
N ASN A 215 -10.96 -10.54 21.29
CA ASN A 215 -10.60 -9.13 21.30
C ASN A 215 -9.89 -8.69 20.01
N PHE A 216 -9.75 -9.57 19.02
CA PHE A 216 -9.17 -9.24 17.71
C PHE A 216 -10.16 -8.39 16.89
N ALA A 217 -10.40 -7.15 17.34
CA ALA A 217 -11.53 -6.34 16.92
C ALA A 217 -11.60 -6.14 15.40
N VAL A 218 -10.44 -5.95 14.75
CA VAL A 218 -10.35 -5.79 13.29
C VAL A 218 -10.94 -6.98 12.52
N ALA A 219 -10.98 -8.20 13.07
CA ALA A 219 -11.64 -9.32 12.41
C ALA A 219 -13.16 -9.09 12.26
N TYR A 220 -13.83 -8.43 13.22
CA TYR A 220 -15.24 -8.08 13.10
C TYR A 220 -15.52 -7.05 11.99
N SER A 221 -14.67 -6.04 11.81
CA SER A 221 -14.85 -5.07 10.71
C SER A 221 -14.66 -5.73 9.35
N VAL A 222 -13.65 -6.61 9.22
CA VAL A 222 -13.39 -7.35 7.99
C VAL A 222 -14.52 -8.34 7.70
N LEU A 223 -15.02 -9.09 8.69
CA LEU A 223 -16.22 -9.93 8.54
C LEU A 223 -17.41 -9.10 8.03
N GLY A 224 -17.66 -7.94 8.64
CA GLY A 224 -18.72 -7.03 8.22
C GLY A 224 -18.60 -6.60 6.75
N ALA A 225 -17.38 -6.23 6.33
CA ALA A 225 -17.10 -5.83 4.94
C ALA A 225 -17.26 -6.99 3.95
N VAL A 226 -16.78 -8.18 4.30
CA VAL A 226 -16.90 -9.36 3.44
C VAL A 226 -18.36 -9.80 3.31
N TYR A 227 -19.14 -9.84 4.40
CA TYR A 227 -20.58 -10.11 4.32
C TYR A 227 -21.33 -9.05 3.52
N MET A 228 -20.95 -7.77 3.63
CA MET A 228 -21.50 -6.70 2.80
C MET A 228 -21.23 -6.94 1.31
N SER A 229 -20.02 -7.37 0.95
CA SER A 229 -19.67 -7.71 -0.45
C SER A 229 -20.42 -8.94 -0.98
N LEU A 230 -20.79 -9.87 -0.09
CA LEU A 230 -21.60 -11.05 -0.39
C LEU A 230 -23.11 -10.77 -0.37
N ASN A 231 -23.51 -9.51 -0.15
CA ASN A 231 -24.89 -9.06 -0.01
C ASN A 231 -25.65 -9.71 1.17
N GLU A 232 -24.92 -10.22 2.17
CA GLU A 232 -25.48 -10.77 3.41
C GLU A 232 -25.64 -9.67 4.47
N ARG A 233 -26.66 -8.84 4.25
CA ARG A 233 -26.88 -7.60 4.99
C ARG A 233 -26.95 -7.78 6.50
N ASP A 234 -27.70 -8.78 6.99
CA ASP A 234 -27.91 -8.96 8.43
C ASP A 234 -26.62 -9.39 9.15
N ASN A 235 -25.84 -10.27 8.52
CA ASN A 235 -24.53 -10.69 9.02
C ASN A 235 -23.54 -9.53 9.00
N ALA A 236 -23.57 -8.68 7.97
CA ALA A 236 -22.74 -7.49 7.89
C ALA A 236 -23.06 -6.51 9.04
N ILE A 237 -24.35 -6.19 9.24
CA ILE A 237 -24.79 -5.29 10.32
C ILE A 237 -24.39 -5.84 11.70
N ARG A 238 -24.57 -7.15 11.92
CA ARG A 238 -24.20 -7.80 13.19
C ARG A 238 -22.72 -7.62 13.48
N ASN A 239 -21.85 -7.97 12.53
CA ASN A 239 -20.40 -7.90 12.70
C ASN A 239 -19.89 -6.46 12.84
N PHE A 240 -20.44 -5.51 12.08
CA PHE A 240 -20.11 -4.10 12.26
C PHE A 240 -20.52 -3.55 13.63
N LYS A 241 -21.63 -4.02 14.19
CA LYS A 241 -22.01 -3.65 15.56
C LYS A 241 -21.10 -4.28 16.61
N LEU A 242 -20.69 -5.54 16.42
CA LEU A 242 -19.69 -6.19 17.28
C LEU A 242 -18.35 -5.46 17.21
N TYR A 243 -17.94 -5.01 16.02
CA TYR A 243 -16.77 -4.15 15.88
C TYR A 243 -16.90 -2.85 16.69
N LEU A 244 -18.04 -2.15 16.64
CA LEU A 244 -18.23 -0.93 17.44
C LEU A 244 -18.28 -1.18 18.96
N GLN A 245 -18.51 -2.41 19.40
CA GLN A 245 -18.49 -2.79 20.81
C GLN A 245 -17.09 -3.16 21.31
N ASN A 246 -16.28 -3.80 20.46
CA ASN A 246 -14.96 -4.33 20.84
C ASN A 246 -13.78 -3.50 20.29
N GLY A 247 -14.01 -2.68 19.28
CA GLY A 247 -13.00 -1.85 18.62
C GLY A 247 -12.88 -0.45 19.22
N HIS A 248 -11.83 0.28 18.81
CA HIS A 248 -11.53 1.61 19.34
C HIS A 248 -12.04 2.73 18.42
N PRO A 249 -12.66 3.80 18.97
CA PRO A 249 -13.30 4.87 18.17
C PRO A 249 -12.33 5.73 17.35
N ASP A 250 -11.06 5.79 17.74
CA ASP A 250 -10.02 6.62 17.10
C ASP A 250 -9.31 5.90 15.94
N THR A 251 -9.95 4.90 15.32
CA THR A 251 -9.40 4.08 14.24
C THR A 251 -10.02 4.43 12.88
N ALA A 252 -9.31 4.16 11.80
CA ALA A 252 -9.86 4.29 10.45
C ALA A 252 -10.99 3.28 10.19
N ASP A 253 -10.90 2.10 10.80
CA ASP A 253 -11.92 1.05 10.70
C ASP A 253 -13.24 1.45 11.36
N THR A 254 -13.22 2.25 12.43
CA THR A 254 -14.45 2.85 12.98
C THR A 254 -15.12 3.78 11.99
N VAL A 255 -14.36 4.65 11.33
CA VAL A 255 -14.90 5.57 10.31
C VAL A 255 -15.58 4.77 9.19
N ASN A 256 -14.88 3.75 8.66
CA ASN A 256 -15.43 2.90 7.60
C ASN A 256 -16.66 2.11 8.07
N THR A 257 -16.62 1.53 9.27
CA THR A 257 -17.74 0.78 9.85
C THR A 257 -18.99 1.63 10.01
N LEU A 258 -18.85 2.88 10.46
CA LEU A 258 -19.98 3.80 10.62
C LEU A 258 -20.62 4.17 9.26
N TYR A 259 -19.81 4.40 8.22
CA TYR A 259 -20.32 4.61 6.86
C TYR A 259 -21.00 3.36 6.29
N SER A 260 -20.41 2.18 6.49
CA SER A 260 -21.04 0.92 6.07
C SER A 260 -22.38 0.71 6.77
N LEU A 261 -22.49 0.98 8.08
CA LEU A 261 -23.75 0.89 8.82
C LEU A 261 -24.78 1.91 8.33
N SER A 262 -24.38 3.13 7.93
CA SER A 262 -25.32 4.10 7.38
C SER A 262 -25.96 3.59 6.09
N ILE A 263 -25.18 2.98 5.20
CA ILE A 263 -25.68 2.35 3.97
C ILE A 263 -26.56 1.13 4.30
N LEU A 264 -26.08 0.26 5.18
CA LEU A 264 -26.77 -0.97 5.58
C LEU A 264 -28.03 -0.73 6.44
N LEU A 265 -28.27 0.48 6.91
CA LEU A 265 -29.51 0.83 7.60
C LEU A 265 -30.41 1.76 6.78
N HIS A 266 -29.98 2.20 5.60
CA HIS A 266 -30.78 3.02 4.70
C HIS A 266 -31.89 2.20 4.02
N GLN A 267 -32.94 1.87 4.77
CA GLN A 267 -34.20 1.30 4.28
C GLN A 267 -35.37 2.18 4.73
N LYS A 268 -36.53 2.05 4.06
CA LYS A 268 -37.70 2.94 4.27
C LYS A 268 -38.09 3.12 5.74
N SER A 269 -37.90 2.12 6.60
CA SER A 269 -38.21 2.18 8.04
C SER A 269 -37.06 2.63 8.97
N LYS A 270 -35.82 2.71 8.47
CA LYS A 270 -34.61 2.99 9.30
C LYS A 270 -33.78 4.17 8.81
N LYS A 271 -34.34 5.05 7.95
CA LYS A 271 -33.66 6.22 7.39
C LYS A 271 -33.06 7.16 8.45
N GLN A 272 -33.77 7.36 9.57
CA GLN A 272 -33.28 8.20 10.67
C GLN A 272 -32.03 7.60 11.30
N GLN A 273 -32.06 6.31 11.65
CA GLN A 273 -30.90 5.59 12.17
C GLN A 273 -29.72 5.63 11.19
N ALA A 274 -29.97 5.44 9.90
CA ALA A 274 -28.94 5.55 8.86
C ALA A 274 -28.26 6.93 8.87
N ARG A 275 -29.03 8.02 8.95
CA ARG A 275 -28.51 9.40 9.03
C ARG A 275 -27.71 9.63 10.32
N GLU A 276 -28.12 9.04 11.44
CA GLU A 276 -27.37 9.11 12.70
C GLU A 276 -25.98 8.46 12.56
N TYR A 277 -25.90 7.26 11.98
CA TYR A 277 -24.60 6.60 11.72
C TYR A 277 -23.73 7.40 10.75
N TYR A 278 -24.33 8.00 9.71
CA TYR A 278 -23.62 8.87 8.78
C TYR A 278 -23.01 10.09 9.51
N ASN A 279 -23.76 10.72 10.41
CA ASN A 279 -23.27 11.86 11.19
C ASN A 279 -22.16 11.42 12.18
N LYS A 280 -22.30 10.26 12.82
CA LYS A 280 -21.24 9.67 13.65
C LYS A 280 -19.97 9.41 12.83
N ALA A 281 -20.10 8.93 11.59
CA ALA A 281 -18.95 8.71 10.71
C ALA A 281 -18.19 10.02 10.40
N LYS A 282 -18.91 11.12 10.12
CA LYS A 282 -18.28 12.44 9.92
C LYS A 282 -17.59 12.96 11.17
N ALA A 283 -18.17 12.75 12.35
CA ALA A 283 -17.55 13.13 13.63
C ALA A 283 -16.28 12.30 13.91
N ALA A 284 -16.35 10.98 13.69
CA ALA A 284 -15.19 10.08 13.81
C ALA A 284 -14.08 10.44 12.81
N GLU A 285 -14.43 10.82 11.57
CA GLU A 285 -13.44 11.31 10.61
C GLU A 285 -12.78 12.62 11.04
N ALA A 286 -13.54 13.57 11.59
CA ALA A 286 -12.99 14.80 12.14
C ALA A 286 -12.03 14.52 13.31
N ARG A 287 -12.39 13.57 14.19
CA ARG A 287 -11.55 13.10 15.29
C ARG A 287 -10.28 12.42 14.78
N PHE A 288 -10.39 11.52 13.80
CA PHE A 288 -9.26 10.87 13.15
C PHE A 288 -8.31 11.91 12.54
N LYS A 289 -8.84 12.88 11.77
CA LYS A 289 -8.04 13.98 11.20
C LYS A 289 -7.35 14.82 12.27
N TYR A 290 -8.02 15.08 13.39
CA TYR A 290 -7.41 15.82 14.50
C TYR A 290 -6.20 15.10 15.09
N LEU A 291 -6.32 13.79 15.30
CA LEU A 291 -5.26 12.94 15.85
C LEU A 291 -4.12 12.75 14.85
N TYR A 292 -4.41 12.18 13.69
CA TYR A 292 -3.41 11.74 12.72
C TYR A 292 -2.99 12.82 11.72
N GLY A 293 -3.72 13.93 11.64
CA GLY A 293 -3.44 15.01 10.69
C GLY A 293 -3.82 14.71 9.25
N THR A 294 -4.45 13.57 8.99
CA THR A 294 -4.88 13.13 7.65
C THR A 294 -6.30 12.56 7.69
N ASN A 295 -6.98 12.53 6.56
CA ASN A 295 -8.28 11.86 6.43
C ASN A 295 -8.07 10.36 6.17
N THR A 296 -9.09 9.53 6.44
CA THR A 296 -9.05 8.07 6.18
C THR A 296 -9.10 7.70 4.67
N GLY A 297 -9.10 8.71 3.78
CA GLY A 297 -9.25 8.53 2.34
C GLY A 297 -10.70 8.44 1.88
N MET A 298 -10.92 8.11 0.60
CA MET A 298 -12.25 7.91 0.03
C MET A 298 -12.48 6.44 -0.27
N SER A 299 -12.93 5.68 0.74
CA SER A 299 -13.37 4.30 0.57
C SER A 299 -14.67 4.22 -0.23
N ASP A 300 -14.96 3.05 -0.82
CA ASP A 300 -16.23 2.85 -1.55
C ASP A 300 -17.43 3.04 -0.61
N ALA A 301 -17.35 2.53 0.62
CA ALA A 301 -18.37 2.76 1.65
C ALA A 301 -18.55 4.25 1.95
N LYS A 302 -17.47 5.04 2.06
CA LYS A 302 -17.59 6.49 2.26
C LYS A 302 -18.24 7.16 1.04
N ARG A 303 -17.83 6.79 -0.18
CA ARG A 303 -18.35 7.36 -1.42
C ARG A 303 -19.85 7.11 -1.54
N ASP A 304 -20.28 5.87 -1.34
CA ASP A 304 -21.67 5.46 -1.44
C ASP A 304 -22.51 6.12 -0.34
N ALA A 305 -21.98 6.21 0.89
CA ALA A 305 -22.66 6.90 1.99
C ALA A 305 -22.83 8.39 1.71
N VAL A 306 -21.82 9.06 1.16
CA VAL A 306 -21.89 10.49 0.78
C VAL A 306 -22.94 10.70 -0.32
N GLN A 307 -22.96 9.86 -1.36
CA GLN A 307 -23.97 9.94 -2.42
C GLN A 307 -25.39 9.67 -1.90
N LEU A 308 -25.53 8.81 -0.91
CA LEU A 308 -26.81 8.41 -0.34
C LEU A 308 -27.41 9.47 0.60
N HIS A 309 -26.55 10.21 1.30
CA HIS A 309 -26.96 11.10 2.39
C HIS A 309 -26.86 12.58 2.05
N GLU A 310 -25.94 13.01 1.18
CA GLU A 310 -25.78 14.41 0.81
C GLU A 310 -26.49 14.74 -0.52
N THR A 311 -26.67 16.02 -0.80
CA THR A 311 -27.19 16.45 -2.09
C THR A 311 -26.20 16.11 -3.23
N PRO A 312 -26.66 15.92 -4.48
CA PRO A 312 -25.76 15.60 -5.60
C PRO A 312 -24.59 16.58 -5.78
N ASP A 313 -24.83 17.87 -5.53
CA ASP A 313 -23.81 18.92 -5.62
C ASP A 313 -22.77 18.82 -4.50
N GLU A 314 -23.21 18.60 -3.26
CA GLU A 314 -22.33 18.42 -2.11
C GLU A 314 -21.53 17.12 -2.20
N ALA A 315 -22.19 16.03 -2.60
CA ALA A 315 -21.55 14.75 -2.83
C ALA A 315 -20.44 14.87 -3.88
N SER A 316 -20.72 15.56 -5.00
CA SER A 316 -19.74 15.83 -6.04
C SER A 316 -18.56 16.65 -5.52
N LYS A 317 -18.81 17.70 -4.71
CA LYS A 317 -17.75 18.51 -4.10
C LYS A 317 -16.86 17.67 -3.17
N ILE A 318 -17.46 16.87 -2.29
CA ILE A 318 -16.74 16.03 -1.32
C ILE A 318 -15.90 14.99 -2.08
N ILE A 319 -16.50 14.28 -3.04
CA ILE A 319 -15.80 13.24 -3.82
C ILE A 319 -14.66 13.86 -4.63
N ASN A 320 -14.90 14.98 -5.31
CA ASN A 320 -13.87 15.65 -6.12
C ASN A 320 -12.73 16.20 -5.26
N SER A 321 -13.04 16.70 -4.05
CA SER A 321 -12.01 17.18 -3.11
C SER A 321 -11.10 16.08 -2.59
N ALA A 322 -11.55 14.82 -2.65
CA ALA A 322 -10.78 13.65 -2.21
C ALA A 322 -9.93 13.02 -3.33
N ILE A 323 -10.06 13.47 -4.58
CA ILE A 323 -9.22 13.00 -5.69
C ILE A 323 -7.83 13.61 -5.54
N PRO A 324 -6.76 12.80 -5.43
CA PRO A 324 -5.39 13.33 -5.42
C PRO A 324 -5.14 14.15 -6.68
N SER A 325 -4.55 15.33 -6.56
CA SER A 325 -4.31 16.27 -7.67
C SER A 325 -3.61 15.60 -8.87
N LYS A 326 -2.78 14.60 -8.60
CA LYS A 326 -2.06 13.80 -9.60
C LYS A 326 -2.98 12.84 -10.40
N GLN A 327 -4.03 12.32 -9.77
CA GLN A 327 -5.02 11.43 -10.40
C GLN A 327 -6.05 12.23 -11.22
N LEU A 328 -6.37 13.45 -10.77
CA LEU A 328 -7.12 14.43 -11.58
C LEU A 328 -6.34 14.76 -12.86
N ASN A 329 -5.03 15.01 -12.76
CA ASN A 329 -4.17 15.24 -13.92
C ASN A 329 -4.11 14.01 -14.86
N ASN A 330 -3.99 12.79 -14.33
CA ASN A 330 -4.02 11.58 -15.15
C ASN A 330 -5.37 11.34 -15.83
N ARG A 331 -6.49 11.64 -15.16
CA ARG A 331 -7.83 11.53 -15.73
C ARG A 331 -8.07 12.61 -16.79
N MET A 332 -7.59 13.84 -16.56
CA MET A 332 -7.55 14.90 -17.57
C MET A 332 -6.71 14.48 -18.78
N GLU A 333 -5.54 13.86 -18.58
CA GLU A 333 -4.71 13.31 -19.66
C GLU A 333 -5.40 12.17 -20.43
N GLN A 334 -6.16 11.30 -19.75
CA GLN A 334 -6.96 10.25 -20.40
C GLN A 334 -8.09 10.84 -21.25
N LEU A 335 -8.77 11.88 -20.77
CA LEU A 335 -9.81 12.58 -21.51
C LEU A 335 -9.25 13.33 -22.74
N ILE A 336 -8.01 13.83 -22.65
CA ILE A 336 -7.29 14.43 -23.79
C ILE A 336 -6.89 13.36 -24.81
N LYS A 337 -6.36 12.22 -24.34
CA LYS A 337 -6.06 11.07 -25.21
C LYS A 337 -7.31 10.52 -25.91
N ALA A 338 -8.46 10.61 -25.25
CA ALA A 338 -9.75 10.23 -25.81
C ALA A 338 -10.36 11.31 -26.74
N GLY A 339 -9.69 12.45 -26.94
CA GLY A 339 -10.17 13.53 -27.80
C GLY A 339 -11.35 14.34 -27.25
N ILE A 340 -11.73 14.12 -25.99
CA ILE A 340 -12.86 14.79 -25.32
C ILE A 340 -12.45 16.20 -24.86
N LEU A 341 -11.17 16.39 -24.52
CA LEU A 341 -10.60 17.67 -24.11
C LEU A 341 -9.39 18.04 -24.98
N VAL A 342 -9.31 19.31 -25.40
CA VAL A 342 -8.23 19.82 -26.28
C VAL A 342 -6.96 20.18 -25.48
N SER A 343 -7.06 20.44 -24.18
CA SER A 343 -5.95 20.90 -23.33
C SER A 343 -6.09 20.43 -21.88
N PRO A 344 -4.97 20.17 -21.15
CA PRO A 344 -4.97 19.84 -19.72
C PRO A 344 -5.29 21.03 -18.81
N TYR A 345 -5.32 22.25 -19.36
CA TYR A 345 -5.74 23.43 -18.65
C TYR A 345 -7.11 23.85 -19.16
N PRO A 346 -8.16 23.84 -18.32
CA PRO A 346 -9.43 24.44 -18.70
C PRO A 346 -9.18 25.94 -19.01
N PRO A 347 -9.82 26.50 -20.05
CA PRO A 347 -9.70 27.93 -20.32
C PRO A 347 -10.17 28.70 -19.08
N ASN A 348 -9.25 29.40 -18.42
CA ASN A 348 -9.58 30.32 -17.33
C ASN A 348 -9.42 31.76 -17.84
N PRO A 349 -10.45 32.34 -18.48
CA PRO A 349 -10.38 33.71 -18.98
C PRO A 349 -10.42 34.77 -17.87
N LYS A 350 -10.54 34.35 -16.60
CA LYS A 350 -10.78 35.24 -15.46
C LYS A 350 -9.53 35.53 -14.63
N GLN A 351 -8.42 34.82 -14.85
CA GLN A 351 -7.19 34.99 -14.05
C GLN A 351 -5.92 34.81 -14.87
N CYS A 352 -4.89 35.60 -14.56
CA CYS A 352 -3.58 35.49 -15.16
C CYS A 352 -2.84 34.23 -14.70
N SER A 353 -2.36 33.41 -15.64
CA SER A 353 -1.65 32.17 -15.33
C SER A 353 -0.28 32.33 -14.65
N ASN A 354 0.33 33.52 -14.71
CA ASN A 354 1.63 33.78 -14.08
C ASN A 354 1.51 34.34 -12.65
N CYS A 355 0.56 35.26 -12.42
CA CYS A 355 0.47 36.02 -11.16
C CYS A 355 -0.91 36.00 -10.51
N GLY A 356 -1.91 35.34 -11.11
CA GLY A 356 -3.26 35.20 -10.56
C GLY A 356 -4.20 36.40 -10.73
N GLU A 357 -3.71 37.52 -11.26
CA GLU A 357 -4.48 38.77 -11.38
C GLU A 357 -5.70 38.64 -12.30
N ALA A 358 -6.83 39.25 -11.90
CA ALA A 358 -8.09 39.14 -12.65
C ALA A 358 -8.22 40.15 -13.81
N HIS A 359 -7.48 41.25 -13.75
CA HIS A 359 -7.54 42.36 -14.70
C HIS A 359 -6.20 42.57 -15.42
N ARG A 360 -6.19 43.26 -16.56
CA ARG A 360 -4.92 43.67 -17.19
C ARG A 360 -4.24 44.77 -16.37
N LYS A 361 -2.92 44.71 -16.27
CA LYS A 361 -2.12 45.69 -15.51
C LYS A 361 -2.15 47.09 -16.12
N GLU A 362 -2.22 47.18 -17.45
CA GLU A 362 -2.16 48.45 -18.18
C GLU A 362 -3.54 49.01 -18.54
N ASP A 363 -4.58 48.18 -18.53
CA ASP A 363 -5.93 48.57 -18.96
C ASP A 363 -7.01 47.68 -18.29
N PRO A 364 -7.44 48.03 -17.06
CA PRO A 364 -8.32 47.18 -16.25
C PRO A 364 -9.69 46.88 -16.85
N GLU A 365 -10.17 47.70 -17.81
CA GLU A 365 -11.47 47.50 -18.47
C GLU A 365 -11.41 46.49 -19.62
N LYS A 366 -10.21 46.13 -20.09
CA LYS A 366 -10.01 45.16 -21.17
C LYS A 366 -9.79 43.74 -20.64
N SER A 367 -10.34 42.76 -21.36
CA SER A 367 -10.16 41.33 -21.08
C SER A 367 -8.70 40.92 -21.13
N LEU A 368 -8.28 39.90 -20.38
CA LEU A 368 -6.88 39.43 -20.32
C LEU A 368 -6.29 39.11 -21.72
N LEU A 369 -4.97 39.11 -21.85
CA LEU A 369 -4.26 38.74 -23.08
C LEU A 369 -4.24 37.22 -23.22
N CYS A 370 -4.78 36.69 -24.32
CA CYS A 370 -4.68 35.26 -24.61
C CYS A 370 -3.38 34.92 -25.35
N CYS A 371 -2.80 33.75 -25.08
CA CYS A 371 -1.67 33.26 -25.87
C CYS A 371 -2.09 33.00 -27.33
N GLY A 372 -1.50 33.72 -28.28
CA GLY A 372 -1.85 33.60 -29.69
C GLY A 372 -1.62 32.21 -30.31
N ALA A 373 -0.77 31.38 -29.69
CA ALA A 373 -0.43 30.04 -30.20
C ALA A 373 -1.41 28.96 -29.70
N CYS A 374 -1.57 28.80 -28.38
CA CYS A 374 -2.43 27.74 -27.82
C CYS A 374 -3.86 28.20 -27.52
N LYS A 375 -4.14 29.51 -27.54
CA LYS A 375 -5.41 30.16 -27.19
C LYS A 375 -6.07 29.72 -25.87
N SER A 376 -5.32 29.04 -25.00
CA SER A 376 -5.83 28.36 -23.80
C SER A 376 -5.39 29.00 -22.49
N ILE A 377 -4.37 29.88 -22.53
CA ILE A 377 -3.79 30.52 -21.36
C ILE A 377 -3.87 32.05 -21.48
N TRP A 378 -4.23 32.71 -20.38
CA TRP A 378 -4.51 34.14 -20.30
C TRP A 378 -3.54 34.87 -19.36
N TYR A 379 -3.22 36.13 -19.70
CA TYR A 379 -2.21 36.95 -19.03
C TYR A 379 -2.67 38.39 -18.80
N CYS A 380 -2.32 38.97 -17.64
CA CYS A 380 -2.63 40.37 -17.35
C CYS A 380 -1.69 41.37 -18.05
N SER A 381 -0.56 40.90 -18.59
CA SER A 381 0.47 41.73 -19.22
C SER A 381 1.38 40.88 -20.10
N ARG A 382 2.11 41.51 -21.02
CA ARG A 382 3.06 40.83 -21.90
C ARG A 382 4.25 40.27 -21.11
N GLU A 383 4.64 40.93 -20.02
CA GLU A 383 5.69 40.50 -19.09
C GLU A 383 5.29 39.18 -18.43
N CYS A 384 4.05 39.08 -17.93
CA CYS A 384 3.54 37.84 -17.34
C CYS A 384 3.50 36.69 -18.36
N GLN A 385 3.14 36.98 -19.61
CA GLN A 385 3.18 35.99 -20.69
C GLN A 385 4.61 35.48 -20.94
N VAL A 386 5.59 36.38 -21.03
CA VAL A 386 6.99 36.01 -21.31
C VAL A 386 7.61 35.22 -20.15
N GLN A 387 7.31 35.61 -18.90
CA GLN A 387 7.80 34.90 -17.71
C GLN A 387 7.24 33.47 -17.62
N ASP A 388 5.93 33.31 -17.79
CA ASP A 388 5.29 31.99 -17.77
C ASP A 388 5.73 31.11 -18.95
N TYR A 389 5.90 31.71 -20.14
CA TYR A 389 6.43 31.01 -21.31
C TYR A 389 7.83 30.42 -21.04
N LYS A 390 8.69 31.14 -20.32
CA LYS A 390 10.01 30.65 -19.90
C LYS A 390 9.93 29.61 -18.77
N ARG A 391 9.00 29.76 -17.82
CA ARG A 391 8.86 28.88 -16.65
C ARG A 391 8.36 27.48 -16.97
N GLY A 392 7.53 27.32 -17.99
CA GLY A 392 7.04 25.99 -18.35
C GLY A 392 5.98 25.95 -19.44
N HIS A 393 5.28 27.04 -19.70
CA HIS A 393 4.23 27.06 -20.72
C HIS A 393 4.75 26.72 -22.12
N LYS A 394 6.00 27.03 -22.48
CA LYS A 394 6.57 26.73 -23.80
C LYS A 394 6.43 25.25 -24.22
N THR A 395 6.62 24.30 -23.31
CA THR A 395 6.53 22.87 -23.64
C THR A 395 5.08 22.44 -23.87
N ALA A 396 4.15 22.89 -23.02
CA ALA A 396 2.72 22.65 -23.17
C ALA A 396 2.14 23.30 -24.44
N CYS A 397 2.52 24.55 -24.72
CA CYS A 397 2.08 25.33 -25.87
C CYS A 397 2.50 24.68 -27.20
N LYS A 398 3.72 24.14 -27.28
CA LYS A 398 4.20 23.46 -28.50
C LYS A 398 3.42 22.17 -28.77
N LYS A 399 3.07 21.42 -27.72
CA LYS A 399 2.29 20.18 -27.83
C LYS A 399 0.87 20.45 -28.32
N SER A 400 0.20 21.49 -27.82
CA SER A 400 -1.16 21.85 -28.26
C SER A 400 -1.19 22.28 -29.73
N THR A 401 -0.22 23.09 -30.18
CA THR A 401 -0.16 23.55 -31.58
C THR A 401 0.21 22.45 -32.59
N ALA A 402 0.84 21.37 -32.14
CA ALA A 402 1.17 20.22 -32.99
C ALA A 402 -0.04 19.30 -33.21
N ALA A 403 -1.00 19.30 -32.27
CA ALA A 403 -2.23 18.51 -32.36
C ALA A 403 -3.26 19.12 -33.32
N GLU A 404 -3.26 20.45 -33.51
CA GLU A 404 -4.17 21.14 -34.45
C GLU A 404 -3.75 21.05 -35.94
N LYS A 405 -2.54 20.52 -36.22
CA LYS A 405 -1.99 20.38 -37.59
C LYS A 405 -2.07 18.96 -38.16
N LYS A 406 -2.71 18.03 -37.44
CA LYS A 406 -3.09 16.70 -37.91
C LYS A 406 -4.61 16.62 -37.91
#